data_AF-A0A3D4Q8N5-F1
#
_entry.id   AF-A0A3D4Q8N5-F1
#
_cell.length_a   1.000
_cell.length_b   1.000
_cell.length_c   1.000
_cell.angle_alpha   90.00
_cell.angle_beta   90.00
_cell.angle_gamma   90.00
#
_symmetry.space_group_name_H-M   'P 1'
#
loop_
_entity.id
_entity.type
_entity.pdbx_description
1 polymer ?
#
loop_
_entity_poly.entity_id
_entity_poly.type
_entity_poly.pdbx_seq_one_letter_code
_entity_poly.pdbx_strand_id
1 'polypeptide(L)'
;MFKKLNKKGFTLAELLVVVAIIGVLVAISIPIFTAQLEKSKEAVDLANIRAAYAECASDVLTGNGTDGYYAEVKTKQSKDGWASTPDLIAGTLDVTKNDVAKALATNKTIYVCVNANGELSLATAKPTSGYKDVTTVNSTETTAATKPEGN
;
A
#
# COMPACT_ATOMS: atom_id res chain seq x y z
N MET A 1 -20.71 60.22 -22.14
CA MET A 1 -20.24 59.45 -23.32
C MET A 1 -19.80 58.06 -22.83
N PHE A 2 -20.63 57.02 -23.03
CA PHE A 2 -20.30 55.66 -22.58
C PHE A 2 -19.54 54.91 -23.68
N LYS A 3 -18.28 54.57 -23.41
CA LYS A 3 -17.40 53.82 -24.31
C LYS A 3 -17.85 52.36 -24.32
N LYS A 4 -18.50 51.91 -25.40
CA LYS A 4 -18.81 50.48 -25.62
C LYS A 4 -17.49 49.71 -25.70
N LEU A 5 -17.10 49.09 -24.59
CA LEU A 5 -16.03 48.09 -24.59
C LEU A 5 -16.57 46.87 -25.34
N ASN A 6 -16.02 46.60 -26.53
CA ASN A 6 -16.32 45.42 -27.32
C ASN A 6 -15.83 44.18 -26.55
N LYS A 7 -16.71 43.63 -25.70
CA LYS A 7 -16.43 42.37 -25.01
C LYS A 7 -16.58 41.25 -26.05
N LYS A 8 -15.47 40.86 -26.69
CA LYS A 8 -15.42 39.60 -27.45
C LYS A 8 -15.63 38.46 -26.45
N GLY A 9 -16.80 37.84 -26.50
CA GLY A 9 -17.12 36.64 -25.73
C GLY A 9 -16.46 35.41 -26.34
N PHE A 10 -16.30 34.38 -25.52
CA PHE A 10 -15.79 33.07 -25.93
C PHE A 10 -16.79 32.42 -26.90
N THR A 11 -16.31 31.92 -28.04
CA THR A 11 -17.18 31.28 -29.04
C THR A 11 -17.42 29.81 -28.69
N LEU A 12 -18.58 29.27 -29.07
CA LEU A 12 -18.87 27.84 -28.89
C LEU A 12 -17.90 26.94 -29.68
N ALA A 13 -17.40 27.43 -30.83
CA ALA A 13 -16.42 26.72 -31.64
C ALA A 13 -15.06 26.61 -30.93
N GLU A 14 -14.62 27.68 -30.25
CA GLU A 14 -13.41 27.66 -29.42
C GLU A 14 -13.56 26.70 -28.23
N LEU A 15 -14.76 26.59 -27.63
CA LEU A 15 -15.00 25.59 -26.59
C LEU A 15 -14.88 24.17 -27.16
N LEU A 16 -15.52 23.92 -28.31
CA LEU A 16 -15.67 22.58 -28.88
C LEU A 16 -14.32 21.95 -29.23
N VAL A 17 -13.41 22.71 -29.83
CA VAL A 17 -12.06 22.21 -30.14
C VAL A 17 -11.28 21.89 -28.87
N VAL A 18 -11.46 22.67 -27.79
CA VAL A 18 -10.77 22.45 -26.52
C VAL A 18 -11.24 21.17 -25.84
N VAL A 19 -12.56 20.95 -25.73
CA VAL A 19 -13.06 19.67 -25.17
C VAL A 19 -12.72 18.47 -26.04
N ALA A 20 -12.64 18.64 -27.37
CA ALA A 20 -12.18 17.57 -28.26
C ALA A 20 -10.73 17.15 -27.95
N ILE A 21 -9.82 18.10 -27.78
CA ILE A 21 -8.41 17.82 -27.46
C ILE A 21 -8.28 17.22 -26.05
N ILE A 22 -8.98 17.77 -25.05
CA ILE A 22 -8.99 17.23 -23.68
C ILE A 22 -9.53 15.80 -23.68
N GLY A 23 -10.57 15.51 -24.46
CA GLY A 23 -11.12 14.15 -24.60
C GLY A 23 -10.07 13.13 -25.07
N VAL A 24 -9.26 13.48 -26.06
CA VAL A 24 -8.17 12.60 -26.55
C VAL A 24 -7.10 12.40 -25.48
N LEU A 25 -6.69 13.46 -24.79
CA LEU A 25 -5.68 13.38 -23.72
C LEU A 25 -6.16 12.50 -22.57
N VAL A 26 -7.40 12.69 -22.12
CA VAL A 26 -8.00 11.93 -21.01
C VAL A 26 -8.12 10.45 -21.38
N ALA A 27 -8.53 10.13 -22.61
CA ALA A 27 -8.66 8.75 -23.08
C ALA A 27 -7.35 7.94 -22.94
N ILE A 28 -6.20 8.56 -23.21
CA ILE A 28 -4.88 7.94 -23.06
C ILE A 28 -4.39 8.01 -21.60
N SER A 29 -4.67 9.11 -20.90
CA SER A 29 -4.11 9.38 -19.57
C SER A 29 -4.71 8.49 -18.48
N ILE A 30 -6.03 8.22 -18.53
CA ILE A 30 -6.71 7.40 -17.51
C ILE A 30 -6.11 6.00 -17.35
N PRO A 31 -5.94 5.18 -18.41
CA PRO A 31 -5.42 3.83 -18.24
C PRO A 31 -3.97 3.83 -17.73
N ILE A 32 -3.13 4.76 -18.21
CA ILE A 32 -1.74 4.89 -17.77
C ILE A 32 -1.68 5.28 -16.29
N PHE A 33 -2.43 6.30 -15.90
CA PHE A 33 -2.45 6.77 -14.52
C PHE A 33 -3.00 5.71 -13.56
N THR A 34 -4.06 5.00 -13.97
CA THR A 34 -4.63 3.91 -13.18
C THR A 34 -3.62 2.78 -12.98
N ALA A 35 -2.91 2.38 -14.04
CA ALA A 35 -1.86 1.38 -13.93
C ALA A 35 -0.74 1.84 -12.99
N GLN A 36 -0.30 3.10 -13.08
CA GLN A 36 0.75 3.66 -12.22
C GLN A 36 0.33 3.72 -10.75
N LEU A 37 -0.92 4.09 -10.47
CA LEU A 37 -1.47 4.09 -9.12
C LEU A 37 -1.48 2.70 -8.49
N GLU A 38 -1.84 1.66 -9.25
CA GLU A 38 -1.77 0.29 -8.75
C GLU A 38 -0.34 -0.17 -8.48
N LYS A 39 0.65 0.25 -9.29
CA LYS A 39 2.06 -0.04 -8.98
C LYS A 39 2.51 0.60 -7.68
N SER A 40 2.09 1.85 -7.46
CA SER A 40 2.43 2.55 -6.23
C SER A 40 1.81 1.89 -5.01
N LYS A 41 0.58 1.37 -5.12
CA LYS A 41 -0.09 0.61 -4.05
C LYS A 41 0.62 -0.72 -3.77
N GLU A 42 0.98 -1.48 -4.81
CA GLU A 42 1.74 -2.73 -4.65
C GLU A 42 3.07 -2.48 -3.94
N ALA A 43 3.82 -1.45 -4.34
CA ALA A 43 5.09 -1.09 -3.70
C ALA A 43 4.93 -0.72 -2.22
N VAL A 44 3.87 0.01 -1.88
CA VAL A 44 3.55 0.36 -0.48
C VAL A 44 3.17 -0.88 0.33
N ASP A 45 2.31 -1.75 -0.20
CA ASP A 45 1.91 -2.98 0.49
C ASP A 45 3.12 -3.88 0.75
N LEU A 46 4.02 -4.01 -0.23
CA LEU A 46 5.26 -4.76 -0.08
C LEU A 46 6.20 -4.14 0.96
N ALA A 47 6.35 -2.82 0.97
CA ALA A 47 7.14 -2.13 1.98
C ALA A 47 6.57 -2.36 3.39
N ASN A 48 5.24 -2.32 3.54
CA ASN A 48 4.58 -2.60 4.81
C ASN A 48 4.79 -4.04 5.27
N ILE A 49 4.72 -5.02 4.35
CA ILE A 49 5.00 -6.42 4.67
C ILE A 49 6.46 -6.62 5.09
N ARG A 50 7.41 -5.96 4.42
CA ARG A 50 8.83 -6.00 4.81
C ARG A 50 9.08 -5.40 6.19
N ALA A 51 8.43 -4.27 6.51
CA ALA A 51 8.51 -3.65 7.82
C ALA A 51 7.93 -4.58 8.90
N ALA A 52 6.75 -5.15 8.66
CA ALA A 52 6.11 -6.13 9.54
C ALA A 52 6.98 -7.37 9.77
N TYR A 53 7.62 -7.89 8.71
CA TYR A 53 8.58 -9.00 8.84
C TYR A 53 9.76 -8.63 9.73
N ALA A 54 10.37 -7.46 9.52
CA ALA A 54 11.52 -7.01 10.30
C ALA A 54 11.18 -6.87 11.79
N GLU A 55 9.98 -6.39 12.09
CA GLU A 55 9.47 -6.29 13.46
C GLU A 55 9.27 -7.67 14.09
N CYS A 56 8.52 -8.57 13.43
CA CYS A 56 8.33 -9.95 13.90
C CYS A 56 9.66 -10.70 14.07
N ALA A 57 10.61 -10.51 13.15
CA ALA A 57 11.92 -11.16 13.21
C ALA A 57 12.75 -10.66 14.39
N SER A 58 12.73 -9.35 14.69
CA SER A 58 13.38 -8.78 15.86
C SER A 58 12.82 -9.35 17.17
N ASP A 59 11.50 -9.51 17.24
CA ASP A 59 10.84 -10.07 18.42
C ASP A 59 11.15 -11.57 18.62
N VAL A 60 11.21 -12.36 17.54
CA VAL A 60 11.67 -13.75 17.61
C VAL A 60 13.10 -13.84 18.15
N LEU A 61 13.99 -12.93 17.74
CA LEU A 61 15.39 -12.89 18.18
C LEU A 61 15.56 -12.48 19.66
N THR A 62 14.69 -11.60 20.15
CA THR A 62 14.75 -11.09 21.53
C THR A 62 13.89 -11.90 22.51
N GLY A 63 12.95 -12.68 22.00
CA GLY A 63 12.04 -13.52 22.76
C GLY A 63 12.68 -14.82 23.29
N ASN A 64 11.82 -15.67 23.87
CA ASN A 64 12.25 -16.90 24.54
C ASN A 64 12.54 -18.07 23.57
N GLY A 65 12.51 -17.85 22.25
CA GLY A 65 12.76 -18.87 21.22
C GLY A 65 11.69 -19.96 21.10
N THR A 66 10.56 -19.85 21.82
CA THR A 66 9.45 -20.83 21.78
C THR A 66 8.25 -20.35 20.97
N ASP A 67 8.06 -19.03 20.88
CA ASP A 67 6.90 -18.41 20.25
C ASP A 67 7.33 -17.78 18.92
N GLY A 68 6.48 -17.93 17.90
CA GLY A 68 6.52 -17.07 16.72
C GLY A 68 5.85 -15.72 17.00
N TYR A 69 6.01 -14.79 16.07
CA TYR A 69 5.40 -13.47 16.13
C TYR A 69 4.68 -13.17 14.83
N TYR A 70 3.59 -12.40 14.90
CA TYR A 70 2.86 -11.96 13.73
C TYR A 70 2.47 -10.49 13.81
N ALA A 71 2.36 -9.87 12.64
CA ALA A 71 1.88 -8.50 12.46
C ALA A 71 0.76 -8.45 11.41
N GLU A 72 -0.19 -7.55 11.62
CA GLU A 72 -1.31 -7.31 10.70
C GLU A 72 -0.93 -6.27 9.65
N VAL A 73 -1.09 -6.60 8.36
CA VAL A 73 -0.92 -5.67 7.25
C VAL A 73 -2.20 -5.61 6.42
N LYS A 74 -2.77 -4.41 6.29
CA LYS A 74 -3.95 -4.14 5.45
C LYS A 74 -3.51 -3.69 4.07
N THR A 75 -3.90 -4.44 3.04
CA THR A 75 -3.49 -4.16 1.66
C THR A 75 -4.29 -3.00 1.07
N LYS A 76 -3.65 -2.21 0.21
CA LYS A 76 -4.22 -1.04 -0.46
C LYS A 76 -4.45 -1.27 -1.95
N GLN A 77 -3.86 -2.31 -2.52
CA GLN A 77 -4.07 -2.72 -3.91
C GLN A 77 -5.57 -2.92 -4.22
N SER A 78 -6.05 -2.49 -5.39
CA SER A 78 -7.48 -2.61 -5.77
C SER A 78 -7.76 -3.48 -6.99
N LYS A 79 -6.77 -4.27 -7.41
CA LYS A 79 -6.86 -5.20 -8.55
C LYS A 79 -6.25 -6.55 -8.19
N ASP A 80 -6.96 -7.62 -8.50
CA ASP A 80 -6.48 -8.99 -8.33
C ASP A 80 -5.40 -9.32 -9.37
N GLY A 81 -4.35 -10.04 -8.94
CA GLY A 81 -3.41 -10.69 -9.87
C GLY A 81 -2.29 -9.81 -10.44
N TRP A 82 -1.91 -8.71 -9.79
CA TRP A 82 -0.79 -7.88 -10.22
C TRP A 82 0.37 -7.98 -9.23
N ALA A 83 1.09 -9.11 -9.27
CA ALA A 83 2.44 -9.25 -8.73
C ALA A 83 3.39 -9.09 -9.92
N SER A 84 3.63 -7.84 -10.31
CA SER A 84 4.04 -7.50 -11.68
C SER A 84 5.51 -7.71 -11.98
N THR A 85 6.33 -7.83 -10.93
CA THR A 85 7.74 -8.15 -11.01
C THR A 85 8.08 -9.09 -9.86
N PRO A 86 8.96 -10.10 -10.07
CA PRO A 86 9.51 -10.88 -8.98
C PRO A 86 10.12 -9.94 -7.95
N ASP A 87 9.57 -9.94 -6.73
CA ASP A 87 10.23 -9.30 -5.60
C ASP A 87 10.26 -10.27 -4.42
N LEU A 88 11.39 -10.26 -3.73
CA LEU A 88 11.67 -11.14 -2.59
C LEU A 88 11.44 -10.35 -1.30
N ILE A 89 10.58 -10.84 -0.43
CA ILE A 89 10.54 -10.38 0.96
C ILE A 89 11.69 -11.08 1.69
N ALA A 90 12.56 -10.28 2.32
CA ALA A 90 13.70 -10.76 3.10
C ALA A 90 14.61 -11.76 2.36
N GLY A 91 14.66 -11.69 1.02
CA GLY A 91 15.47 -12.60 0.20
C GLY A 91 14.97 -14.04 0.13
N THR A 92 13.84 -14.37 0.76
CA THR A 92 13.37 -15.76 0.93
C THR A 92 11.99 -16.00 0.32
N LEU A 93 11.03 -15.08 0.51
CA LEU A 93 9.67 -15.27 0.02
C LEU A 93 9.42 -14.51 -1.28
N ASP A 94 9.25 -15.25 -2.38
CA ASP A 94 8.89 -14.70 -3.68
C ASP A 94 7.39 -14.39 -3.74
N VAL A 95 7.05 -13.11 -3.74
CA VAL A 95 5.65 -12.65 -3.75
C VAL A 95 4.88 -13.06 -5.00
N THR A 96 5.57 -13.31 -6.11
CA THR A 96 4.93 -13.70 -7.38
C THR A 96 4.52 -15.17 -7.42
N LYS A 97 5.10 -16.00 -6.55
CA LYS A 97 4.84 -17.45 -6.46
C LYS A 97 4.05 -17.85 -5.22
N ASN A 98 3.91 -16.95 -4.25
CA ASN A 98 3.18 -17.24 -3.02
C ASN A 98 1.68 -16.93 -3.22
N ASP A 99 0.81 -17.93 -3.07
CA ASP A 99 -0.63 -17.76 -3.31
C ASP A 99 -1.31 -16.80 -2.32
N VAL A 100 -0.77 -16.65 -1.11
CA VAL A 100 -1.24 -15.67 -0.12
C VAL A 100 -0.79 -14.26 -0.50
N ALA A 101 0.45 -14.09 -0.98
CA ALA A 101 0.95 -12.83 -1.50
C ALA A 101 0.22 -12.42 -2.79
N LYS A 102 -0.14 -13.37 -3.64
CA LYS A 102 -0.98 -13.13 -4.81
C LYS A 102 -2.43 -12.79 -4.43
N ALA A 103 -2.85 -13.22 -3.23
CA ALA A 103 -4.13 -12.86 -2.64
C ALA A 103 -4.12 -11.48 -1.93
N LEU A 104 -3.07 -10.65 -2.11
CA LEU A 104 -3.07 -9.20 -1.77
C LEU A 104 -4.18 -8.37 -2.44
N ALA A 105 -5.02 -9.03 -3.25
CA ALA A 105 -6.30 -8.56 -3.74
C ALA A 105 -7.17 -7.81 -2.69
N THR A 106 -7.32 -6.51 -2.92
CA THR A 106 -8.39 -5.60 -2.48
C THR A 106 -8.83 -5.68 -1.01
N ASN A 107 -8.32 -4.75 -0.19
CA ASN A 107 -8.79 -4.49 1.18
C ASN A 107 -8.77 -5.73 2.09
N LYS A 108 -7.88 -6.69 1.80
CA LYS A 108 -7.69 -7.86 2.63
C LYS A 108 -6.65 -7.59 3.70
N THR A 109 -6.87 -8.24 4.83
CA THR A 109 -5.87 -8.32 5.89
C THR A 109 -4.98 -9.53 5.63
N ILE A 110 -3.68 -9.30 5.66
CA ILE A 110 -2.66 -10.35 5.63
C ILE A 110 -1.91 -10.31 6.96
N TYR A 111 -1.60 -11.48 7.47
CA TYR A 111 -0.79 -11.66 8.65
C TYR A 111 0.60 -12.08 8.21
N VAL A 112 1.60 -11.29 8.57
CA VAL A 112 3.01 -11.59 8.35
C VAL A 112 3.51 -12.32 9.58
N CYS A 113 3.87 -13.59 9.42
CA CYS A 113 4.21 -14.47 10.51
C CYS A 113 5.69 -14.85 10.42
N VAL A 114 6.42 -14.71 11.52
CA VAL A 114 7.78 -15.26 11.68
C VAL A 114 7.72 -16.32 12.76
N ASN A 115 8.02 -17.55 12.37
CA ASN A 115 8.06 -18.68 13.29
C ASN A 115 9.20 -18.53 14.30
N ALA A 116 9.14 -19.28 15.41
CA ALA A 116 10.21 -19.30 16.41
C ALA A 116 11.59 -19.71 15.85
N ASN A 117 11.61 -20.45 14.73
CA ASN A 117 12.82 -20.83 14.01
C ASN A 117 13.32 -19.75 13.02
N GLY A 118 12.66 -18.60 12.94
CA GLY A 118 12.99 -17.48 12.04
C GLY A 118 12.38 -17.58 10.63
N GLU A 119 11.60 -18.63 10.32
CA GLU A 119 10.99 -18.79 9.00
C GLU A 119 9.80 -17.85 8.79
N LEU A 120 9.82 -17.12 7.66
CA LEU A 120 8.75 -16.24 7.21
C LEU A 120 7.60 -17.05 6.58
N SER A 121 6.38 -16.70 6.94
CA SER A 121 5.16 -17.15 6.27
C SER A 121 4.11 -16.04 6.21
N LEU A 122 3.18 -16.15 5.27
CA LEU A 122 2.04 -15.23 5.13
C LEU A 122 0.75 -16.01 5.33
N ALA A 123 -0.22 -15.42 6.02
CA ALA A 123 -1.53 -16.01 6.24
C ALA A 123 -2.66 -15.01 5.96
N THR A 124 -3.81 -15.51 5.50
CA THR A 124 -5.03 -14.72 5.31
C THR A 124 -5.97 -14.76 6.53
N ALA A 125 -5.68 -15.64 7.48
CA ALA A 125 -6.39 -15.76 8.74
C ALA A 125 -5.44 -15.46 9.91
N LYS A 126 -5.99 -14.88 10.97
CA LYS A 126 -5.24 -14.55 12.18
C LYS A 126 -4.65 -15.84 12.78
N PRO A 127 -3.34 -15.91 13.05
CA PRO A 127 -2.76 -17.08 13.71
C PRO A 127 -3.27 -17.16 15.16
N THR A 128 -3.64 -18.36 15.60
CA THR A 128 -4.31 -18.59 16.89
C THR A 128 -3.46 -19.37 17.90
N SER A 129 -2.42 -20.08 17.46
CA SER A 129 -1.57 -20.91 18.32
C SER A 129 -0.11 -20.78 17.92
N GLY A 130 0.78 -20.67 18.92
CA GLY A 130 2.23 -20.58 18.70
C GLY A 130 2.74 -19.24 18.19
N TYR A 131 1.88 -18.21 18.13
CA TYR A 131 2.26 -16.86 17.70
C TYR A 131 1.77 -15.78 18.67
N LYS A 132 2.59 -14.76 18.89
CA LYS A 132 2.26 -13.53 19.62
C LYS A 132 2.06 -12.36 18.67
N ASP A 133 1.15 -11.47 19.03
CA ASP A 133 0.87 -10.26 18.24
C ASP A 133 1.96 -9.22 18.51
N VAL A 134 2.67 -8.83 17.46
CA VAL A 134 3.68 -7.76 17.51
C VAL A 134 3.05 -6.43 17.96
N THR A 135 1.78 -6.19 17.61
CA THR A 135 1.03 -4.99 18.02
C THR A 135 0.87 -4.89 19.54
N THR A 136 1.02 -6.00 20.28
CA THR A 136 1.00 -5.98 21.76
C THR A 136 2.35 -5.75 22.42
N VAL A 137 3.45 -5.73 21.66
CA VAL A 137 4.81 -5.61 22.22
C VAL A 137 5.33 -4.17 22.21
N ASN A 138 4.85 -3.31 21.29
CA ASN A 138 5.33 -1.92 21.11
C ASN A 138 4.24 -0.83 21.20
N SER A 139 3.13 -1.05 21.92
CA SER A 139 2.08 -0.03 22.10
C SER A 139 2.45 1.19 22.96
N THR A 140 3.71 1.33 23.37
CA THR A 140 4.24 2.58 23.93
C THR A 140 5.09 3.28 22.86
N GLU A 141 4.62 4.44 22.41
CA GLU A 141 5.27 5.41 21.50
C GLU A 141 4.86 5.36 20.01
N THR A 142 3.66 5.88 19.70
CA THR A 142 3.47 6.91 18.66
C THR A 142 2.18 7.67 18.98
N THR A 143 2.19 8.42 20.08
CA THR A 143 1.29 9.57 20.21
C THR A 143 1.93 10.69 19.41
N ALA A 144 1.18 11.19 18.44
CA ALA A 144 1.56 12.28 17.56
C ALA A 144 2.29 13.40 18.31
N ALA A 145 3.43 13.85 17.75
CA ALA A 145 4.02 15.13 18.10
C ALA A 145 2.98 16.22 17.82
N THR A 146 2.22 16.62 18.84
CA THR A 146 1.46 17.86 18.82
C THR A 146 2.46 19.01 18.81
N LYS A 147 2.42 19.77 17.71
CA LYS A 147 3.13 21.03 17.50
C LYS A 147 3.02 21.92 18.75
N PRO A 148 4.11 22.53 19.25
CA PRO A 148 4.02 23.49 20.33
C PRO A 148 3.31 24.75 19.82
N GLU A 149 2.13 25.04 20.37
CA GLU A 149 1.50 26.34 20.20
C GLU A 149 2.19 27.33 21.14
N GLY A 150 2.75 28.39 20.53
CA GLY A 150 3.41 29.47 21.23
C GLY A 150 2.45 30.60 21.58
N ASN A 151 2.79 31.21 22.72
CA ASN A 151 2.40 32.51 23.30
C ASN A 151 1.05 32.59 24.03
#